data_AF-A0A4R6FYG4-F1
#
_entry.id   AF-A0A4R6FYG4-F1
#
_cell.length_a   1.000
_cell.length_b   1.000
_cell.length_c   1.000
_cell.angle_alpha   90.00
_cell.angle_beta   90.00
_cell.angle_gamma   90.00
#
_symmetry.space_group_name_H-M   'P 1'
#
loop_
_entity.id
_entity.type
_entity.pdbx_description
1 polymer ?
#
loop_
_entity_poly.entity_id
_entity_poly.type
_entity_poly.pdbx_seq_one_letter_code
_entity_poly.pdbx_strand_id
1 'polypeptide(L)'
;MAHLTNYTYFKLCRKLEIKQEVDLQLFLDFVYNDPHVYYILNKFEVNYLFNYKALLEDENKFYAEYYQKVPERIDSKTYVFESGGKLKYHLTNECKLLAKDFIDFNIPPEIKELGEKVVEEYRDWFKEKRFADLYYQNKLEKSLVVFQYNMKFPPKYKVPVLNENYELIKKIPNSNNLNCDYSFDKDDFLKKMDILIKQFYNIFSCKTTRIISKFDYLRNKSDAEVKEKMNEVFSSGFVDNYGIKNLKEKFKYSRKIKLEIISNLLEFFRWNFNLKEKDFQRLTLENFGLECCNSCSKEKLGTTSVHGK
;
A
#
# COMPACT_ATOMS: atom_id res chain seq x y z
N MET A 1 8.91 23.97 0.83
CA MET A 1 8.20 23.07 1.76
C MET A 1 7.30 22.19 0.93
N ALA A 2 7.18 20.92 1.31
CA ALA A 2 6.38 19.94 0.60
C ALA A 2 5.72 18.97 1.59
N HIS A 3 4.49 18.58 1.25
CA HIS A 3 3.66 17.68 2.05
C HIS A 3 3.34 16.41 1.27
N LEU A 4 3.24 15.30 2.00
CA LEU A 4 2.92 13.99 1.46
C LEU A 4 1.62 13.48 2.07
N THR A 5 0.77 12.86 1.25
CA THR A 5 -0.32 12.05 1.81
C THR A 5 0.26 10.84 2.52
N ASN A 6 -0.46 10.31 3.51
CA ASN A 6 -0.13 9.04 4.16
C ASN A 6 0.14 7.95 3.12
N TYR A 7 -0.72 7.81 2.11
CA TYR A 7 -0.54 6.86 1.01
C TYR A 7 0.79 7.04 0.28
N THR A 8 1.14 8.27 -0.11
CA THR A 8 2.40 8.53 -0.81
C THR A 8 3.59 8.21 0.09
N TYR A 9 3.55 8.64 1.34
CA TYR A 9 4.63 8.39 2.31
C TYR A 9 4.85 6.89 2.54
N PHE A 10 3.77 6.15 2.78
CA PHE A 10 3.82 4.69 2.93
C PHE A 10 4.39 4.01 1.69
N LYS A 11 3.97 4.42 0.49
CA LYS A 11 4.50 3.85 -0.76
C LYS A 11 5.97 4.18 -0.99
N LEU A 12 6.40 5.39 -0.67
CA LEU A 12 7.79 5.81 -0.72
C LEU A 12 8.64 4.88 0.15
N CYS A 13 8.31 4.76 1.44
CA CYS A 13 9.06 3.94 2.39
C CYS A 13 9.14 2.45 2.00
N ARG A 14 8.10 1.92 1.33
CA ARG A 14 8.10 0.52 0.84
C ARG A 14 8.93 0.29 -0.42
N LYS A 15 9.13 1.32 -1.24
CA LYS A 15 9.81 1.23 -2.53
C LYS A 15 11.29 1.62 -2.47
N LEU A 16 11.70 2.34 -1.43
CA LEU A 16 13.09 2.68 -1.20
C LEU A 16 13.88 1.43 -0.84
N GLU A 17 14.89 1.08 -1.62
CA GLU A 17 15.84 0.03 -1.25
C GLU A 17 17.00 0.65 -0.48
N ILE A 18 17.35 0.02 0.64
CA ILE A 18 18.47 0.42 1.48
C ILE A 18 19.71 -0.30 0.94
N LYS A 19 20.81 0.44 0.72
CA LYS A 19 22.09 -0.13 0.27
C LYS A 19 22.69 -1.13 1.27
N GLN A 20 22.32 -1.01 2.54
CA GLN A 20 22.74 -1.87 3.64
C GLN A 20 21.55 -2.67 4.18
N GLU A 21 21.80 -3.93 4.56
CA GLU A 21 20.82 -4.74 5.27
C GLU A 21 20.67 -4.24 6.71
N VAL A 22 19.43 -4.06 7.15
CA VAL A 22 19.13 -3.71 8.54
C VAL A 22 19.28 -4.97 9.39
N ASP A 23 20.43 -5.08 10.05
CA ASP A 23 20.69 -6.15 11.02
C ASP A 23 19.98 -5.89 12.36
N LEU A 24 20.12 -6.85 13.28
CA LEU A 24 19.49 -6.75 14.59
C LEU A 24 19.96 -5.52 15.37
N GLN A 25 21.25 -5.21 15.34
CA GLN A 25 21.80 -4.08 16.12
C GLN A 25 21.23 -2.76 15.59
N LEU A 26 21.28 -2.57 14.27
CA LEU A 26 20.70 -1.40 13.62
C LEU A 26 19.18 -1.30 13.89
N PHE A 27 18.47 -2.43 13.90
CA PHE A 27 17.05 -2.44 14.24
C PHE A 27 16.77 -1.99 15.68
N LEU A 28 17.55 -2.48 16.65
CA LEU A 28 17.36 -2.12 18.06
C LEU A 28 17.65 -0.63 18.31
N ASP A 29 18.72 -0.13 17.70
CA ASP A 29 19.16 1.25 17.85
C ASP A 29 18.21 2.23 17.14
N PHE A 30 17.79 1.90 15.91
CA PHE A 30 17.10 2.85 15.04
C PHE A 30 15.63 2.55 14.80
N VAL A 31 15.09 1.37 15.09
CA VAL A 31 13.68 1.04 14.83
C VAL A 31 12.90 0.86 16.12
N TYR A 32 13.19 -0.21 16.87
CA TYR A 32 12.49 -0.53 18.12
C TYR A 32 13.37 -1.42 19.00
N ASN A 33 13.59 -1.01 20.24
CA ASN A 33 14.47 -1.68 21.19
C ASN A 33 13.81 -2.93 21.83
N ASP A 34 13.41 -3.89 20.99
CA ASP A 34 13.00 -5.23 21.39
C ASP A 34 13.40 -6.26 20.32
N PRO A 35 14.33 -7.18 20.62
CA PRO A 35 14.80 -8.16 19.65
C PRO A 35 13.71 -9.13 19.22
N HIS A 36 12.68 -9.35 20.02
CA HIS A 36 11.58 -10.25 19.67
C HIS A 36 10.83 -9.77 18.43
N VAL A 37 10.65 -8.46 18.29
CA VAL A 37 9.98 -7.85 17.14
C VAL A 37 10.77 -8.10 15.85
N TYR A 38 12.10 -7.92 15.89
CA TYR A 38 12.98 -8.22 14.76
C TYR A 38 12.79 -9.66 14.26
N TYR A 39 12.77 -10.64 15.18
CA TYR A 39 12.60 -12.05 14.82
C TYR A 39 11.19 -12.43 14.39
N ILE A 40 10.17 -11.62 14.67
CA ILE A 40 8.80 -11.82 14.18
C ILE A 40 8.72 -11.38 12.71
N LEU A 41 9.26 -10.20 12.39
CA LEU A 41 9.17 -9.57 11.08
C LEU A 41 10.09 -10.19 10.03
N ASN A 42 9.75 -10.06 8.75
CA ASN A 42 10.64 -10.41 7.64
C ASN A 42 11.52 -9.20 7.25
N LYS A 43 12.54 -9.44 6.42
CA LYS A 43 13.48 -8.42 5.95
C LYS A 43 12.80 -7.20 5.30
N PHE A 44 11.76 -7.44 4.50
CA PHE A 44 11.02 -6.34 3.85
C PHE A 44 10.25 -5.48 4.86
N GLU A 45 9.68 -6.10 5.88
CA GLU A 45 8.96 -5.42 6.97
C GLU A 45 9.90 -4.62 7.86
N VAL A 46 11.07 -5.18 8.18
CA VAL A 46 12.14 -4.50 8.92
C VAL A 46 12.65 -3.29 8.13
N ASN A 47 13.01 -3.47 6.86
CA ASN A 47 13.47 -2.38 6.00
C ASN A 47 12.42 -1.27 5.86
N TYR A 48 11.14 -1.65 5.74
CA TYR A 48 10.05 -0.68 5.67
C TYR A 48 9.94 0.17 6.93
N LEU A 49 10.02 -0.44 8.13
CA LEU A 49 9.98 0.31 9.39
C LEU A 49 11.20 1.22 9.57
N PHE A 50 12.38 0.74 9.18
CA PHE A 50 13.60 1.54 9.17
C PHE A 50 13.47 2.77 8.26
N ASN A 51 13.10 2.57 6.99
CA ASN A 51 12.86 3.66 6.04
C ASN A 51 11.83 4.65 6.57
N TYR A 52 10.75 4.14 7.15
CA TYR A 52 9.68 4.96 7.68
C TYR A 52 10.16 5.88 8.79
N LYS A 53 10.94 5.37 9.75
CA LYS A 53 11.44 6.19 10.86
C LYS A 53 12.58 7.10 10.42
N ALA A 54 13.55 6.59 9.66
CA ALA A 54 14.73 7.36 9.25
C ALA A 54 14.37 8.59 8.40
N LEU A 55 13.38 8.48 7.52
CA LEU A 55 12.89 9.61 6.73
C LEU A 55 12.14 10.67 7.57
N LEU A 56 11.57 10.29 8.73
CA LEU A 56 11.00 11.25 9.69
C LEU A 56 12.07 11.95 10.51
N GLU A 57 13.13 11.23 10.87
CA GLU A 57 14.20 11.71 11.72
C GLU A 57 15.10 12.72 10.99
N ASP A 58 15.73 12.31 9.87
CA ASP A 58 16.59 13.18 9.06
C ASP A 58 16.56 12.77 7.58
N GLU A 59 15.79 13.52 6.78
CA GLU A 59 15.64 13.24 5.35
C GLU A 59 16.92 13.47 4.54
N ASN A 60 17.81 14.37 4.98
CA ASN A 60 19.02 14.73 4.23
C ASN A 60 20.10 13.68 4.42
N LYS A 61 20.29 13.23 5.67
CA LYS A 61 21.17 12.10 5.97
C LYS A 61 20.66 10.84 5.27
N PHE A 62 19.36 10.57 5.37
CA PHE A 62 18.76 9.42 4.71
C PHE A 62 18.93 9.46 3.18
N TYR A 63 18.76 10.64 2.57
CA TYR A 63 19.02 10.85 1.14
C TYR A 63 20.47 10.54 0.76
N ALA A 64 21.44 11.10 1.48
CA ALA A 64 22.85 10.93 1.19
C ALA A 64 23.29 9.45 1.28
N GLU A 65 22.81 8.74 2.29
CA GLU A 65 23.22 7.36 2.57
C GLU A 65 22.49 6.34 1.67
N TYR A 66 21.20 6.56 1.37
CA TYR A 66 20.31 5.53 0.82
C TYR A 66 19.63 5.91 -0.51
N TYR A 67 20.19 6.85 -1.27
CA TYR A 67 19.62 7.31 -2.54
C TYR A 67 19.32 6.17 -3.54
N GLN A 68 18.03 6.01 -3.86
CA GLN A 68 17.54 5.31 -5.04
C GLN A 68 16.28 6.01 -5.55
N LYS A 69 16.18 6.20 -6.86
CA LYS A 69 14.99 6.79 -7.49
C LYS A 69 13.83 5.81 -7.41
N VAL A 70 12.71 6.22 -6.84
CA VAL A 70 11.50 5.41 -6.80
C VAL A 70 10.99 5.19 -8.22
N PRO A 71 10.80 3.92 -8.65
CA PRO A 71 10.30 3.64 -9.98
C PRO A 71 8.87 4.14 -10.13
N GLU A 72 8.57 4.62 -11.33
CA GLU A 72 7.24 5.08 -11.70
C GLU A 72 6.20 3.98 -11.49
N ARG A 73 4.96 4.37 -11.19
CA ARG A 73 3.88 3.40 -11.10
C ARG A 73 3.57 2.90 -12.49
N ILE A 74 3.53 1.58 -12.62
CA ILE A 74 3.04 0.92 -13.82
C ILE A 74 1.52 0.85 -13.68
N ASP A 75 0.81 1.12 -14.77
CA ASP A 75 -0.63 0.95 -14.85
C ASP A 75 -0.99 -0.52 -14.63
N SER A 76 -1.70 -0.82 -13.53
CA SER A 76 -2.08 -2.18 -13.20
C SER A 76 -3.25 -2.70 -14.04
N LYS A 77 -3.85 -1.85 -14.89
CA LYS A 77 -5.01 -2.15 -15.74
C LYS A 77 -6.22 -2.59 -14.92
N THR A 78 -6.27 -2.20 -13.65
CA THR A 78 -7.35 -2.58 -12.74
C THR A 78 -8.47 -1.56 -12.78
N TYR A 79 -8.16 -0.29 -13.02
CA TYR A 79 -9.18 0.76 -13.07
C TYR A 79 -9.27 1.50 -14.40
N VAL A 80 -10.44 2.09 -14.63
CA VAL A 80 -10.76 2.83 -15.86
C VAL A 80 -9.93 4.11 -15.99
N PHE A 81 -9.76 4.86 -14.89
CA PHE A 81 -9.00 6.11 -14.89
C PHE A 81 -7.61 5.96 -14.28
N GLU A 82 -7.17 4.72 -14.05
CA GLU A 82 -5.80 4.43 -13.65
C GLU A 82 -4.84 4.94 -14.71
N SER A 83 -3.94 5.82 -14.30
CA SER A 83 -2.77 6.21 -15.06
C SER A 83 -1.56 5.87 -14.20
N GLY A 84 -0.54 5.31 -14.84
CA GLY A 84 0.75 5.12 -14.20
C GLY A 84 1.40 6.45 -13.80
N GLY A 85 2.72 6.41 -13.59
CA GLY A 85 3.52 7.61 -13.35
C GLY A 85 3.91 7.81 -11.90
N LYS A 86 4.51 8.98 -11.62
CA LYS A 86 5.25 9.19 -10.38
C LYS A 86 4.32 9.38 -9.18
N LEU A 87 4.89 9.17 -8.00
CA LEU A 87 4.27 9.56 -6.75
C LEU A 87 4.23 11.10 -6.66
N LYS A 88 3.19 11.64 -6.02
CA LYS A 88 2.93 13.08 -6.00
C LYS A 88 3.20 13.69 -4.62
N TYR A 89 3.83 14.85 -4.58
CA TYR A 89 3.92 15.71 -3.39
C TYR A 89 3.10 16.99 -3.58
N HIS A 90 2.73 17.64 -2.48
CA HIS A 90 1.92 18.86 -2.45
C HIS A 90 2.73 20.02 -1.89
N LEU A 91 2.45 21.25 -2.31
CA LEU A 91 3.17 22.44 -1.82
C LEU A 91 2.52 23.06 -0.58
N THR A 92 1.25 22.76 -0.35
CA THR A 92 0.44 23.35 0.72
C THR A 92 -0.49 22.29 1.33
N ASN A 93 -0.81 22.45 2.61
CA ASN A 93 -1.76 21.58 3.32
C ASN A 93 -3.22 21.86 2.89
N GLU A 94 -3.48 23.00 2.27
CA GLU A 94 -4.80 23.43 1.78
C GLU A 94 -5.12 22.88 0.37
N CYS A 95 -4.21 22.11 -0.23
CA CYS A 95 -4.44 21.56 -1.56
C CYS A 95 -5.68 20.66 -1.57
N LYS A 96 -6.67 20.98 -2.41
CA LYS A 96 -7.94 20.23 -2.54
C LYS A 96 -7.74 18.73 -2.83
N LEU A 97 -6.66 18.39 -3.52
CA LEU A 97 -6.32 17.00 -3.86
C LEU A 97 -5.65 16.24 -2.72
N LEU A 98 -5.17 16.94 -1.68
CA LEU A 98 -4.56 16.32 -0.50
C LEU A 98 -5.61 15.59 0.35
N ALA A 99 -6.84 16.11 0.41
CA ALA A 99 -7.96 15.58 1.19
C ALA A 99 -8.99 14.77 0.37
N LYS A 100 -8.80 14.69 -0.95
CA LYS A 100 -9.79 14.05 -1.84
C LYS A 100 -9.71 12.53 -1.76
N ASP A 101 -10.86 11.88 -1.61
CA ASP A 101 -10.98 10.42 -1.71
C ASP A 101 -10.53 9.89 -3.07
N PHE A 102 -9.98 8.68 -3.07
CA PHE A 102 -9.74 7.95 -4.31
C PHE A 102 -11.03 7.27 -4.75
N ILE A 103 -11.50 7.62 -5.94
CA ILE A 103 -12.68 7.01 -6.57
C ILE A 103 -12.29 6.62 -7.99
N ASP A 104 -12.46 5.35 -8.32
CA ASP A 104 -12.26 4.83 -9.67
C ASP A 104 -13.21 3.64 -9.94
N PHE A 105 -13.24 3.15 -11.17
CA PHE A 105 -14.15 2.11 -11.63
C PHE A 105 -13.36 0.86 -12.00
N ASN A 106 -13.76 -0.30 -11.45
CA ASN A 106 -13.06 -1.56 -11.65
C ASN A 106 -13.31 -2.12 -13.05
N ILE A 107 -12.23 -2.49 -13.74
CA ILE A 107 -12.28 -3.26 -14.98
C ILE A 107 -12.47 -4.74 -14.62
N PRO A 108 -13.41 -5.46 -15.27
CA PRO A 108 -13.61 -6.88 -15.01
C PRO A 108 -12.31 -7.68 -15.21
N PRO A 109 -11.97 -8.62 -14.31
CA PRO A 109 -10.76 -9.43 -14.44
C PRO A 109 -10.62 -10.12 -15.79
N GLU A 110 -11.74 -10.57 -16.35
CA GLU A 110 -11.79 -11.28 -17.63
C GLU A 110 -11.42 -10.35 -18.80
N ILE A 111 -11.77 -9.07 -18.72
CA ILE A 111 -11.32 -8.06 -19.69
C ILE A 111 -9.82 -7.80 -19.55
N LYS A 112 -9.32 -7.75 -18.31
CA LYS A 112 -7.90 -7.56 -18.03
C LYS A 112 -7.05 -8.72 -18.56
N GLU A 113 -7.53 -9.95 -18.46
CA GLU A 113 -6.85 -11.16 -18.95
C GLU A 113 -6.76 -11.23 -20.48
N LEU A 114 -7.67 -10.57 -21.21
CA LEU A 114 -7.64 -10.48 -22.68
C LEU A 114 -6.52 -9.56 -23.23
N GLY A 115 -5.87 -8.78 -22.37
CA GLY A 115 -4.72 -7.96 -22.71
C GLY A 115 -5.05 -6.50 -23.00
N GLU A 116 -3.98 -5.74 -23.30
CA GLU A 116 -3.97 -4.27 -23.28
C GLU A 116 -4.97 -3.61 -24.23
N LYS A 117 -5.09 -4.13 -25.45
CA LYS A 117 -6.01 -3.55 -26.45
C LYS A 117 -7.47 -3.58 -26.00
N VAL A 118 -7.88 -4.66 -25.34
CA VAL A 118 -9.27 -4.82 -24.87
C VAL A 118 -9.52 -3.99 -23.62
N VAL A 119 -8.51 -3.85 -22.75
CA VAL A 119 -8.54 -2.93 -21.61
C VAL A 119 -8.75 -1.49 -22.09
N GLU A 120 -8.01 -1.03 -23.09
CA GLU A 120 -8.20 0.32 -23.64
C GLU A 120 -9.56 0.47 -24.31
N GLU A 121 -10.04 -0.52 -25.06
CA GLU A 121 -11.41 -0.48 -25.61
C GLU A 121 -12.47 -0.36 -24.51
N TYR A 122 -12.29 -1.06 -23.38
CA TYR A 122 -13.18 -0.96 -22.23
C TYR A 122 -13.13 0.44 -21.61
N ARG A 123 -11.93 1.00 -21.43
CA ARG A 123 -11.74 2.35 -20.90
C ARG A 123 -12.41 3.40 -21.77
N ASP A 124 -12.20 3.32 -23.07
CA ASP A 124 -12.78 4.26 -24.02
C ASP A 124 -14.30 4.15 -24.06
N TRP A 125 -14.84 2.93 -24.12
CA TRP A 125 -16.27 2.69 -24.01
C TRP A 125 -16.87 3.28 -22.72
N PHE A 126 -16.21 3.09 -21.58
CA PHE A 126 -16.70 3.60 -20.30
C PHE A 126 -16.72 5.14 -20.27
N LYS A 127 -15.67 5.77 -20.84
CA LYS A 127 -15.54 7.22 -20.96
C LYS A 127 -16.56 7.80 -21.94
N GLU A 128 -16.74 7.18 -23.11
CA GLU A 128 -17.73 7.56 -24.12
C GLU A 128 -19.15 7.56 -23.58
N LYS A 129 -19.49 6.56 -22.75
CA LYS A 129 -20.79 6.46 -22.08
C LYS A 129 -20.94 7.43 -20.91
N ARG A 130 -19.88 8.16 -20.53
CA ARG A 130 -19.87 9.15 -19.45
C ARG A 130 -20.39 8.61 -18.12
N PHE A 131 -20.16 7.32 -17.85
CA PHE A 131 -20.62 6.70 -16.61
C PHE A 131 -20.02 7.34 -15.36
N ALA A 132 -18.79 7.85 -15.45
CA ALA A 132 -18.16 8.61 -14.39
C ALA A 132 -18.92 9.92 -14.07
N ASP A 133 -19.39 10.63 -15.09
CA ASP A 133 -20.14 11.88 -14.88
C ASP A 133 -21.49 11.60 -14.23
N LEU A 134 -22.20 10.56 -14.71
CA LEU A 134 -23.45 10.10 -14.10
C LEU A 134 -23.24 9.69 -12.65
N TYR A 135 -22.09 9.09 -12.34
CA TYR A 135 -21.74 8.71 -10.99
C TYR A 135 -21.60 9.94 -10.07
N TYR A 136 -20.82 10.94 -10.48
CA TYR A 136 -20.64 12.17 -9.71
C TYR A 136 -21.92 13.01 -9.57
N GLN A 137 -22.90 12.80 -10.45
CA GLN A 137 -24.23 13.41 -10.36
C GLN A 137 -25.25 12.59 -9.53
N ASN A 138 -24.84 11.47 -8.93
CA ASN A 138 -25.71 10.50 -8.24
C ASN A 138 -26.84 9.93 -9.12
N LYS A 139 -26.61 9.84 -10.44
CA LYS A 139 -27.58 9.32 -11.43
C LYS A 139 -27.15 7.98 -12.05
N LEU A 140 -26.01 7.43 -11.65
CA LEU A 140 -25.53 6.17 -12.20
C LEU A 140 -26.27 4.99 -11.57
N GLU A 141 -27.08 4.30 -12.38
CA GLU A 141 -27.64 3.00 -12.04
C GLU A 141 -26.67 1.88 -12.43
N LYS A 142 -26.31 1.01 -11.48
CA LYS A 142 -25.38 -0.11 -11.75
C LYS A 142 -25.93 -1.09 -12.79
N SER A 143 -27.24 -1.35 -12.76
CA SER A 143 -27.96 -2.21 -13.70
C SER A 143 -27.74 -1.75 -15.15
N LEU A 144 -27.73 -0.45 -15.40
CA LEU A 144 -27.47 0.13 -16.72
C LEU A 144 -26.07 -0.22 -17.23
N VAL A 145 -25.05 -0.10 -16.38
CA VAL A 145 -23.67 -0.41 -16.76
C VAL A 145 -23.50 -1.91 -17.03
N VAL A 146 -24.07 -2.76 -16.16
CA VAL A 146 -24.04 -4.22 -16.31
C VAL A 146 -24.75 -4.65 -17.59
N PHE A 147 -25.93 -4.10 -17.87
CA PHE A 147 -26.68 -4.36 -19.10
C PHE A 147 -25.88 -3.97 -20.35
N GLN A 148 -25.35 -2.74 -20.40
CA GLN A 148 -24.59 -2.28 -21.56
C GLN A 148 -23.28 -3.05 -21.74
N TYR A 149 -22.63 -3.46 -20.65
CA TYR A 149 -21.47 -4.35 -20.72
C TYR A 149 -21.85 -5.69 -21.35
N ASN A 150 -22.92 -6.32 -20.83
CA ASN A 150 -23.38 -7.64 -21.27
C ASN A 150 -23.80 -7.68 -22.75
N MET A 151 -24.23 -6.55 -23.30
CA MET A 151 -24.54 -6.41 -24.72
C MET A 151 -23.32 -6.24 -25.62
N LYS A 152 -22.20 -5.71 -25.11
CA LYS A 152 -21.01 -5.40 -25.93
C LYS A 152 -19.90 -6.44 -25.80
N PHE A 153 -19.47 -6.76 -24.58
CA PHE A 153 -18.22 -7.49 -24.37
C PHE A 153 -18.41 -9.02 -24.39
N PRO A 154 -19.38 -9.62 -23.68
CA PRO A 154 -19.60 -11.07 -23.73
C PRO A 154 -19.81 -11.63 -25.15
N PRO A 155 -20.62 -11.01 -26.04
CA PRO A 155 -20.80 -11.54 -27.40
C PRO A 155 -19.52 -11.41 -28.25
N LYS A 156 -18.77 -10.32 -28.08
CA LYS A 156 -17.58 -10.02 -28.88
C LYS A 156 -16.36 -10.84 -28.47
N TYR A 157 -16.16 -11.01 -27.16
CA TYR A 157 -14.94 -11.57 -26.59
C TYR A 157 -15.14 -12.92 -25.88
N LYS A 158 -16.38 -13.44 -25.85
CA LYS A 158 -16.74 -14.69 -25.16
C LYS A 158 -16.38 -14.68 -23.67
N VAL A 159 -16.45 -13.51 -23.04
CA VAL A 159 -16.25 -13.34 -21.59
C VAL A 159 -17.56 -13.57 -20.83
N PRO A 160 -17.51 -13.94 -19.53
CA PRO A 160 -18.68 -14.06 -18.70
C PRO A 160 -19.51 -12.77 -18.65
N VAL A 161 -20.82 -12.94 -18.47
CA VAL A 161 -21.72 -11.82 -18.18
C VAL A 161 -21.43 -11.28 -16.78
N LEU A 162 -21.45 -9.95 -16.65
CA LEU A 162 -21.44 -9.29 -15.36
C LEU A 162 -22.82 -9.41 -14.71
N ASN A 163 -22.82 -9.42 -13.38
CA ASN A 163 -24.02 -9.33 -12.56
C ASN A 163 -23.99 -8.05 -11.72
N GLU A 164 -25.13 -7.72 -11.09
CA GLU A 164 -25.29 -6.50 -10.30
C GLU A 164 -24.47 -6.48 -9.01
N ASN A 165 -24.02 -7.64 -8.53
CA ASN A 165 -23.16 -7.77 -7.35
C ASN A 165 -21.69 -7.43 -7.65
N TYR A 166 -21.33 -7.19 -8.91
CA TYR A 166 -19.99 -6.78 -9.28
C TYR A 166 -19.62 -5.44 -8.61
N GLU A 167 -18.43 -5.38 -8.00
CA GLU A 167 -17.90 -4.16 -7.40
C GLU A 167 -17.48 -3.20 -8.52
N LEU A 168 -18.43 -2.46 -9.10
CA LEU A 168 -18.14 -1.53 -10.20
C LEU A 168 -17.30 -0.33 -9.75
N ILE A 169 -17.57 0.19 -8.56
CA ILE A 169 -16.99 1.44 -8.05
C ILE A 169 -16.10 1.12 -6.87
N LYS A 170 -14.83 1.50 -6.96
CA LYS A 170 -13.90 1.46 -5.83
C LYS A 170 -13.81 2.83 -5.20
N LYS A 171 -14.22 2.93 -3.94
CA LYS A 171 -13.94 4.09 -3.08
C LYS A 171 -12.92 3.72 -2.04
N ILE A 172 -11.85 4.50 -1.98
CA ILE A 172 -10.89 4.43 -0.89
C ILE A 172 -10.92 5.82 -0.26
N PRO A 173 -11.46 5.95 0.97
CA PRO A 173 -11.45 7.23 1.66
C PRO A 173 -10.00 7.69 1.79
N ASN A 174 -9.77 8.98 1.58
CA ASN A 174 -8.46 9.54 1.81
C ASN A 174 -8.14 9.33 3.29
N SER A 175 -6.93 8.85 3.55
CA SER A 175 -6.37 8.79 4.90
C SER A 175 -5.91 10.20 5.27
N ASN A 176 -6.83 11.18 5.17
CA ASN A 176 -6.69 12.60 5.44
C ASN A 176 -5.66 12.82 6.55
N ASN A 177 -4.86 13.89 6.43
CA ASN A 177 -3.86 14.30 7.44
C ASN A 177 -4.45 14.00 8.82
N LEU A 178 -4.00 12.90 9.45
CA LEU A 178 -4.68 12.37 10.62
C LEU A 178 -4.55 13.48 11.63
N ASN A 179 -5.65 14.15 11.98
CA ASN A 179 -5.70 14.84 13.24
C ASN A 179 -5.52 13.75 14.31
N CYS A 180 -4.27 13.41 14.62
CA CYS A 180 -3.87 12.92 15.94
C CYS A 180 -4.19 14.04 16.93
N ASP A 181 -5.47 14.28 17.16
CA ASP A 181 -5.99 14.90 18.38
C ASP A 181 -6.21 13.81 19.45
N TYR A 182 -5.68 12.62 19.21
CA TYR A 182 -5.64 11.56 20.20
C TYR A 182 -4.32 11.69 20.96
N SER A 183 -4.44 11.94 22.27
CA SER A 183 -3.37 11.67 23.22
C SER A 183 -2.86 10.24 22.97
N PHE A 184 -1.65 10.11 22.44
CA PHE A 184 -1.03 8.80 22.28
C PHE A 184 -0.69 8.27 23.68
N ASP A 185 -1.31 7.16 24.06
CA ASP A 185 -1.01 6.48 25.31
C ASP A 185 0.17 5.52 25.09
N LYS A 186 1.35 5.96 25.54
CA LYS A 186 2.57 5.17 25.44
C LYS A 186 2.48 3.87 26.24
N ASP A 187 1.78 3.85 27.36
CA ASP A 187 1.65 2.65 28.20
C ASP A 187 0.71 1.64 27.55
N ASP A 188 -0.39 2.09 26.94
CA ASP A 188 -1.27 1.24 26.13
C ASP A 188 -0.54 0.66 24.91
N PHE A 189 0.27 1.46 24.22
CA PHE A 189 1.13 0.97 23.14
C PHE A 189 2.09 -0.13 23.62
N LEU A 190 2.82 0.09 24.71
CA LEU A 190 3.76 -0.91 25.25
C LEU A 190 3.02 -2.21 25.65
N LYS A 191 1.85 -2.10 26.26
CA LYS A 191 0.99 -3.25 26.61
C LYS A 191 0.53 -4.02 25.37
N LYS A 192 0.07 -3.32 24.32
CA LYS A 192 -0.33 -3.94 23.05
C LYS A 192 0.83 -4.69 22.41
N MET A 193 2.02 -4.08 22.38
CA MET A 193 3.22 -4.71 21.83
C MET A 193 3.57 -6.00 22.58
N ASP A 194 3.60 -5.97 23.92
CA ASP A 194 3.88 -7.14 24.75
C ASP A 194 2.83 -8.27 24.53
N ILE A 195 1.54 -7.92 24.46
CA ILE A 195 0.46 -8.88 24.16
C ILE A 195 0.68 -9.53 22.79
N LEU A 196 0.98 -8.76 21.75
CA LEU A 196 1.18 -9.26 20.39
C LEU A 196 2.41 -10.18 20.30
N ILE A 197 3.50 -9.82 20.96
CA ILE A 197 4.71 -10.62 21.03
C ILE A 197 4.40 -11.95 21.73
N LYS A 198 3.76 -11.92 22.91
CA LYS A 198 3.34 -13.12 23.63
C LYS A 198 2.42 -14.02 22.80
N GLN A 199 1.41 -13.42 22.16
CA GLN A 199 0.50 -14.15 21.27
C GLN A 199 1.25 -14.83 20.12
N PHE A 200 2.22 -14.15 19.51
CA PHE A 200 3.04 -14.73 18.46
C PHE A 200 3.81 -15.96 18.97
N TYR A 201 4.54 -15.84 20.07
CA TYR A 201 5.35 -16.95 20.59
C TYR A 201 4.49 -18.10 21.12
N ASN A 202 3.26 -17.84 21.58
CA ASN A 202 2.32 -18.90 21.94
C ASN A 202 1.83 -19.67 20.71
N ILE A 203 1.52 -18.98 19.60
CA ILE A 203 1.07 -19.61 18.35
C ILE A 203 2.23 -20.31 17.62
N PHE A 204 3.43 -19.72 17.66
CA PHE A 204 4.64 -20.17 16.99
C PHE A 204 5.71 -20.57 18.01
N SER A 205 5.36 -21.54 18.85
CA SER A 205 6.14 -21.95 20.01
C SER A 205 7.50 -22.58 19.67
N CYS A 206 7.62 -23.24 18.51
CA CYS A 206 8.83 -23.97 18.12
C CYS A 206 9.51 -23.40 16.87
N LYS A 207 10.78 -23.77 16.65
CA LYS A 207 11.57 -23.31 15.50
C LYS A 207 10.84 -23.52 14.17
N THR A 208 10.26 -24.69 13.96
CA THR A 208 9.52 -25.04 12.73
C THR A 208 8.35 -24.10 12.49
N THR A 209 7.52 -23.85 13.50
CA THR A 209 6.36 -22.95 13.35
C THR A 209 6.79 -21.49 13.16
N ARG A 210 7.89 -21.06 13.79
CA ARG A 210 8.47 -19.73 13.53
C ARG A 210 8.98 -19.59 12.10
N ILE A 211 9.56 -20.63 11.50
CA ILE A 211 9.93 -20.62 10.08
C ILE A 211 8.67 -20.50 9.21
N ILE A 212 7.61 -21.30 9.49
CA ILE A 212 6.32 -21.22 8.77
C ILE A 212 5.76 -19.80 8.79
N SER A 213 5.89 -19.09 9.92
CA SER A 213 5.41 -17.70 10.05
C SER A 213 6.04 -16.74 9.02
N LYS A 214 7.20 -17.05 8.45
CA LYS A 214 7.84 -16.20 7.43
C LYS A 214 7.18 -16.29 6.05
N PHE A 215 6.32 -17.28 5.84
CA PHE A 215 5.67 -17.55 4.55
C PHE A 215 4.20 -17.08 4.51
N ASP A 216 3.83 -16.06 5.29
CA ASP A 216 2.45 -15.54 5.36
C ASP A 216 1.91 -14.97 4.03
N TYR A 217 2.79 -14.73 3.05
CA TYR A 217 2.43 -14.37 1.68
C TYR A 217 1.73 -15.51 0.92
N LEU A 218 1.92 -16.76 1.34
CA LEU A 218 1.31 -17.94 0.73
C LEU A 218 -0.17 -18.12 1.08
N ARG A 219 -0.74 -17.32 2.00
CA ARG A 219 -2.13 -17.46 2.45
C ARG A 219 -3.17 -17.41 1.31
N ASN A 220 -2.86 -16.66 0.25
CA ASN A 220 -3.74 -16.45 -0.91
C ASN A 220 -3.33 -17.30 -2.13
N LYS A 221 -2.35 -18.20 -1.96
CA LYS A 221 -1.84 -19.06 -3.02
C LYS A 221 -2.63 -20.36 -3.12
N SER A 222 -2.52 -21.01 -4.28
CA SER A 222 -3.14 -22.30 -4.53
C SER A 222 -2.52 -23.38 -3.62
N ASP A 223 -3.27 -24.47 -3.41
CA ASP A 223 -2.81 -25.56 -2.56
C ASP A 223 -1.54 -26.24 -3.12
N ALA A 224 -1.41 -26.29 -4.45
CA ALA A 224 -0.24 -26.80 -5.15
C ALA A 224 1.01 -25.92 -4.89
N GLU A 225 0.89 -24.60 -5.06
CA GLU A 225 1.99 -23.65 -4.78
C GLU A 225 2.44 -23.71 -3.31
N VAL A 226 1.48 -23.83 -2.37
CA VAL A 226 1.79 -23.96 -0.94
C VAL A 226 2.56 -25.26 -0.69
N LYS A 227 2.12 -26.37 -1.29
CA LYS A 227 2.78 -27.68 -1.15
C LYS A 227 4.21 -27.66 -1.66
N GLU A 228 4.39 -27.16 -2.88
CA GLU A 228 5.69 -27.03 -3.52
C GLU A 228 6.65 -26.23 -2.63
N LYS A 229 6.24 -25.03 -2.20
CA LYS A 229 7.12 -24.17 -1.40
C LYS A 229 7.44 -24.75 -0.03
N MET A 230 6.49 -25.41 0.63
CA MET A 230 6.72 -26.01 1.94
C MET A 230 7.60 -27.26 1.86
N ASN A 231 7.51 -28.05 0.79
CA ASN A 231 8.39 -29.20 0.57
C ASN A 231 9.80 -28.80 0.09
N GLU A 232 10.00 -27.57 -0.41
CA GLU A 232 11.34 -27.01 -0.65
C GLU A 232 12.04 -26.63 0.66
N VAL A 233 11.29 -26.09 1.61
CA VAL A 233 11.81 -25.57 2.89
C VAL A 233 11.93 -26.67 3.95
N PHE A 234 11.05 -27.67 3.89
CA PHE A 234 10.98 -28.79 4.83
C PHE A 234 11.11 -30.13 4.11
N SER A 235 11.08 -31.24 4.85
CA SER A 235 11.19 -32.59 4.25
C SER A 235 10.00 -32.93 3.35
N SER A 236 10.24 -33.77 2.34
CA SER A 236 9.17 -34.37 1.53
C SER A 236 8.15 -35.09 2.41
N GLY A 237 6.87 -34.72 2.31
CA GLY A 237 5.78 -35.24 3.14
C GLY A 237 5.45 -34.39 4.39
N PHE A 238 6.16 -33.28 4.62
CA PHE A 238 5.85 -32.35 5.71
C PHE A 238 4.42 -31.83 5.62
N VAL A 239 3.97 -31.44 4.43
CA VAL A 239 2.63 -30.87 4.22
C VAL A 239 1.53 -31.90 4.45
N ASP A 240 1.79 -33.16 4.07
CA ASP A 240 0.83 -34.25 4.26
C ASP A 240 0.65 -34.56 5.75
N ASN A 241 1.72 -34.50 6.54
CA ASN A 241 1.69 -34.67 7.99
C ASN A 241 1.11 -33.46 8.73
N TYR A 242 1.49 -32.24 8.35
CA TYR A 242 1.09 -31.01 9.04
C TYR A 242 -0.34 -30.59 8.69
N GLY A 243 -0.78 -30.89 7.46
CA GLY A 243 -2.06 -30.51 6.91
C GLY A 243 -2.07 -29.11 6.31
N ILE A 244 -2.50 -29.02 5.06
CA ILE A 244 -2.55 -27.74 4.32
C ILE A 244 -3.48 -26.70 4.94
N LYS A 245 -4.60 -27.14 5.53
CA LYS A 245 -5.52 -26.27 6.26
C LYS A 245 -4.83 -25.60 7.44
N ASN A 246 -4.05 -26.36 8.21
CA ASN A 246 -3.29 -25.84 9.34
C ASN A 246 -2.24 -24.83 8.90
N LEU A 247 -1.54 -25.06 7.78
CA LEU A 247 -0.60 -24.10 7.21
C LEU A 247 -1.28 -22.78 6.85
N LYS A 248 -2.41 -22.84 6.12
CA LYS A 248 -3.16 -21.64 5.74
C LYS A 248 -3.65 -20.85 6.95
N GLU A 249 -4.09 -21.53 8.01
CA GLU A 249 -4.43 -20.86 9.27
C GLU A 249 -3.22 -20.21 9.93
N LYS A 250 -2.07 -20.89 10.01
CA LYS A 250 -0.82 -20.29 10.52
C LYS A 250 -0.40 -19.07 9.71
N PHE A 251 -0.53 -19.09 8.39
CA PHE A 251 -0.25 -17.93 7.55
C PHE A 251 -1.17 -16.74 7.85
N LYS A 252 -2.47 -16.99 8.09
CA LYS A 252 -3.42 -15.94 8.50
C LYS A 252 -3.04 -15.32 9.84
N TYR A 253 -2.76 -16.16 10.86
CA TYR A 253 -2.34 -15.66 12.18
C TYR A 253 -1.05 -14.85 12.11
N SER A 254 -0.05 -15.36 11.40
CA SER A 254 1.21 -14.65 11.23
C SER A 254 0.99 -13.30 10.55
N ARG A 255 0.21 -13.26 9.47
CA ARG A 255 -0.10 -12.02 8.76
C ARG A 255 -0.78 -11.00 9.68
N LYS A 256 -1.78 -11.45 10.44
CA LYS A 256 -2.55 -10.60 11.34
C LYS A 256 -1.64 -9.95 12.38
N ILE A 257 -0.87 -10.74 13.11
CA ILE A 257 0.00 -10.24 14.19
C ILE A 257 1.07 -9.29 13.64
N LYS A 258 1.72 -9.63 12.53
CA LYS A 258 2.73 -8.75 11.91
C LYS A 258 2.14 -7.41 11.49
N LEU A 259 0.95 -7.40 10.90
CA LEU A 259 0.26 -6.16 10.51
C LEU A 259 -0.08 -5.31 11.74
N GLU A 260 -0.54 -5.93 12.84
CA GLU A 260 -0.85 -5.22 14.08
C GLU A 260 0.42 -4.64 14.72
N ILE A 261 1.53 -5.40 14.79
CA ILE A 261 2.84 -4.91 15.26
C ILE A 261 3.30 -3.71 14.43
N ILE A 262 3.31 -3.85 13.10
CA ILE A 262 3.72 -2.77 12.20
C ILE A 262 2.82 -1.55 12.39
N SER A 263 1.50 -1.72 12.48
CA SER A 263 0.56 -0.61 12.67
C SER A 263 0.84 0.16 13.96
N ASN A 264 1.05 -0.54 15.08
CA ASN A 264 1.36 0.07 16.37
C ASN A 264 2.69 0.84 16.31
N LEU A 265 3.73 0.27 15.69
CA LEU A 265 5.03 0.96 15.51
C LEU A 265 4.90 2.21 14.64
N LEU A 266 4.16 2.15 13.54
CA LEU A 266 3.92 3.31 12.67
C LEU A 266 3.14 4.41 13.38
N GLU A 267 2.20 4.05 14.26
CA GLU A 267 1.49 5.01 15.09
C GLU A 267 2.42 5.68 16.11
N PHE A 268 3.24 4.89 16.80
CA PHE A 268 4.27 5.39 17.70
C PHE A 268 5.26 6.34 17.00
N PHE A 269 5.75 5.99 15.80
CA PHE A 269 6.66 6.85 15.03
C PHE A 269 5.98 8.17 14.62
N ARG A 270 4.72 8.11 14.18
CA ARG A 270 3.96 9.30 13.81
C ARG A 270 3.77 10.26 14.97
N TRP A 271 3.49 9.72 16.16
CA TRP A 271 3.42 10.50 17.38
C TRP A 271 4.78 11.08 17.78
N ASN A 272 5.83 10.25 17.83
CA ASN A 272 7.16 10.65 18.29
C ASN A 272 7.80 11.75 17.44
N PHE A 273 7.57 11.74 16.12
CA PHE A 273 8.15 12.70 15.18
C PHE A 273 7.16 13.76 14.66
N ASN A 274 5.97 13.84 15.26
CA ASN A 274 4.89 14.75 14.87
C ASN A 274 4.71 14.86 13.34
N LEU A 275 4.38 13.74 12.68
CA LEU A 275 4.31 13.65 11.21
C LEU A 275 3.47 14.78 10.57
N LYS A 276 2.42 15.27 11.26
CA LYS A 276 1.55 16.34 10.75
C LYS A 276 2.29 17.64 10.48
N GLU A 277 3.28 17.95 11.30
CA GLU A 277 4.08 19.17 11.22
C GLU A 277 5.38 18.96 10.43
N LYS A 278 5.60 17.75 9.89
CA LYS A 278 6.81 17.45 9.13
C LYS A 278 6.76 18.14 7.78
N ASP A 279 7.70 19.06 7.58
CA ASP A 279 7.98 19.69 6.30
C ASP A 279 9.11 18.96 5.58
N PHE A 280 8.79 18.37 4.42
CA PHE A 280 9.79 17.72 3.58
C PHE A 280 10.45 18.71 2.62
N GLN A 281 11.74 18.52 2.35
CA GLN A 281 12.46 19.27 1.34
C GLN A 281 12.04 18.82 -0.06
N ARG A 282 11.61 19.80 -0.87
CA ARG A 282 11.17 19.58 -2.26
C ARG A 282 12.24 18.87 -3.10
N LEU A 283 13.49 19.33 -3.01
CA LEU A 283 14.60 18.77 -3.77
C LEU A 283 14.82 17.29 -3.42
N THR A 284 14.77 16.95 -2.13
CA THR A 284 14.88 15.57 -1.64
C THR A 284 13.79 14.68 -2.23
N LEU A 285 12.51 15.12 -2.22
CA LEU A 285 11.40 14.39 -2.82
C LEU A 285 11.49 14.24 -4.35
N GLU A 286 11.90 15.31 -5.04
CA GLU A 286 12.10 15.28 -6.50
C GLU A 286 13.25 14.33 -6.88
N ASN A 287 14.31 14.32 -6.08
CA ASN A 287 15.43 13.39 -6.27
C ASN A 287 15.00 11.94 -6.03
N PHE A 288 14.12 11.68 -5.05
CA PHE A 288 13.48 10.36 -4.87
C PHE A 288 12.54 9.99 -6.03
N GLY A 289 12.30 10.88 -7.00
CA GLY A 289 11.49 10.60 -8.19
C GLY A 289 10.02 10.93 -8.02
N LEU A 290 9.64 11.70 -6.99
CA LEU A 290 8.30 12.25 -6.87
C LEU A 290 8.16 13.49 -7.77
N GLU A 291 6.92 13.83 -8.10
CA GLU A 291 6.60 15.04 -8.86
C GLU A 291 5.54 15.89 -8.16
N CYS A 292 5.53 17.19 -8.45
CA CYS A 292 4.55 18.10 -7.87
C CYS A 292 3.13 17.73 -8.33
N CYS A 293 2.17 17.84 -7.43
CA CYS A 293 0.76 17.69 -7.74
C CYS A 293 0.29 18.64 -8.84
N ASN A 294 -0.58 18.12 -9.72
CA ASN A 294 -1.41 18.81 -10.73
C ASN A 294 -1.81 20.23 -10.31
N SER A 295 -2.61 20.30 -9.24
CA SER A 295 -3.21 21.55 -8.74
C SER A 295 -2.15 22.53 -8.26
N CYS A 296 -1.24 22.08 -7.40
CA CYS A 296 -0.18 22.92 -6.85
C CYS A 296 0.75 23.49 -7.94
N SER A 297 1.06 22.69 -8.97
CA SER A 297 1.90 23.14 -10.08
C SER A 297 1.24 24.26 -10.89
N LYS A 298 -0.08 24.19 -11.10
CA LYS A 298 -0.87 25.20 -11.82
C LYS A 298 -1.03 26.49 -11.01
N GLU A 299 -1.29 26.38 -9.71
CA GLU A 299 -1.38 27.52 -8.79
C GLU A 299 -0.06 28.31 -8.72
N LYS A 300 1.08 27.61 -8.78
CA LYS A 300 2.42 28.22 -8.84
C LYS A 300 2.65 29.03 -10.13
N LEU A 301 2.18 28.54 -11.27
CA LEU A 301 2.28 29.23 -12.56
C LEU A 301 1.31 30.44 -12.66
N GLY A 302 0.14 30.34 -12.02
CA GLY A 302 -0.83 31.42 -11.93
C GLY A 302 -0.33 32.60 -11.08
N THR A 303 0.38 32.34 -9.99
CA THR A 303 0.92 33.38 -9.10
C THR A 303 2.12 34.12 -9.69
N THR A 304 2.94 33.47 -10.53
CA THR A 304 4.02 34.15 -11.27
C THR A 304 3.53 35.09 -12.38
N SER A 305 2.25 35.04 -12.75
CA SER A 305 1.69 35.85 -13.83
C SER A 305 1.07 37.17 -13.37
N VAL A 306 1.01 37.44 -12.06
CA VAL A 306 0.31 38.61 -11.47
C VAL A 306 1.28 39.68 -10.95
N HIS A 307 2.60 39.48 -11.04
CA HIS A 307 3.61 40.49 -10.66
C HIS A 307 4.49 40.96 -11.83
N GLY A 308 3.95 40.85 -13.05
CA GLY A 308 4.57 41.39 -14.26
C GLY A 308 3.64 42.37 -14.98
N LYS A 309 3.26 43.46 -14.32
CA LYS A 309 2.85 44.71 -14.96
C LYS A 309 3.25 45.90 -14.10
#